data_AF-F3GCN3-F1
#
_entry.id   AF-F3GCN3-F1
#
_cell.length_a   1.000
_cell.length_b   1.000
_cell.length_c   1.000
_cell.angle_alpha   90.00
_cell.angle_beta   90.00
_cell.angle_gamma   90.00
#
_symmetry.space_group_name_H-M   'P 1'
#
loop_
_entity.id
_entity.type
_entity.pdbx_description
1 polymer ?
#
loop_
_entity_poly.entity_id
_entity_poly.type
_entity_poly.pdbx_seq_one_letter_code
_entity_poly.pdbx_strand_id
1 'polypeptide(L)'
;MPLEMVLPVLAQKNAQGSRRDLDDVIETQYLSTRAPLARSLWLIETITTAAPLLGLLGTILGIIDTFKALASAGVSDPGQISAGIGTALFATGLGIAIALFCVVFHNYFQDSLERINDQLKILLIRASSGARVHDEAEHPVASAQPKYRTA
;
A
#
# COMPACT_ATOMS: atom_id res chain seq x y z
N MET A 1 19.95 -5.77 2.54
CA MET A 1 20.80 -6.07 1.38
C MET A 1 20.30 -5.31 0.15
N PRO A 2 20.72 -4.06 -0.06
CA PRO A 2 20.36 -3.25 -1.24
C PRO A 2 21.19 -3.61 -2.49
N LEU A 3 22.30 -4.34 -2.32
CA LEU A 3 23.19 -4.76 -3.42
C LEU A 3 22.60 -5.88 -4.30
N GLU A 4 21.72 -6.73 -3.77
CA GLU A 4 21.08 -7.80 -4.57
C GLU A 4 20.01 -7.29 -5.54
N MET A 5 19.44 -6.11 -5.28
CA MET A 5 18.47 -5.46 -6.15
C MET A 5 19.11 -4.83 -7.41
N VAL A 6 20.40 -4.50 -7.33
CA VAL A 6 21.13 -3.78 -8.39
C VAL A 6 21.89 -4.74 -9.32
N LEU A 7 22.21 -5.94 -8.86
CA LEU A 7 22.88 -6.99 -9.64
C LEU A 7 22.16 -7.41 -10.94
N PRO A 8 20.84 -7.58 -11.01
CA PRO A 8 20.18 -7.91 -12.28
C PRO A 8 20.20 -6.74 -13.27
N VAL A 9 20.19 -5.49 -12.77
CA VAL A 9 20.31 -4.28 -13.59
C VAL A 9 21.71 -4.15 -14.20
N LEU A 10 22.74 -4.57 -13.47
CA LEU A 10 24.12 -4.59 -13.98
C LEU A 10 24.40 -5.79 -14.89
N ALA A 11 23.74 -6.94 -14.66
CA ALA A 11 23.89 -8.13 -15.50
C ALA A 11 23.21 -7.97 -16.87
N GLN A 12 22.11 -7.21 -16.96
CA GLN A 12 21.39 -6.95 -18.21
C GLN A 12 22.02 -5.85 -19.07
N LYS A 13 22.93 -5.04 -18.49
CA LYS A 13 23.66 -3.96 -19.18
C LYS A 13 24.65 -4.46 -20.26
N ASN A 14 24.91 -5.77 -20.35
CA ASN A 14 25.84 -6.35 -21.32
C ASN A 14 25.16 -6.88 -22.61
N ALA A 15 23.83 -6.83 -22.70
CA ALA A 15 23.11 -7.15 -23.92
C ALA A 15 22.35 -5.89 -24.38
N GLN A 16 22.89 -5.23 -25.40
CA GLN A 16 22.21 -4.19 -26.17
C GLN A 16 20.76 -4.62 -26.47
N GLY A 17 19.78 -3.89 -25.94
CA GLY A 17 18.37 -4.22 -26.13
C GLY A 17 17.47 -3.03 -25.80
N SER A 18 17.11 -2.31 -26.87
CA SER A 18 15.90 -1.50 -27.09
C SER A 18 15.28 -0.72 -25.92
N ARG A 19 15.07 0.59 -26.15
CA ARG A 19 14.31 1.56 -25.31
C ARG A 19 12.98 1.02 -24.72
N ARG A 20 12.40 -0.02 -25.33
CA ARG A 20 11.16 -0.69 -24.89
C ARG A 20 11.36 -1.65 -23.71
N ASP A 21 12.48 -2.37 -23.65
CA ASP A 21 12.74 -3.34 -22.58
C ASP A 21 13.02 -2.65 -21.24
N LEU A 22 13.58 -1.43 -21.26
CA LEU A 22 13.88 -0.69 -20.03
C LEU A 22 12.61 -0.15 -19.35
N ASP A 23 11.65 0.37 -20.12
CA ASP A 23 10.36 0.84 -19.58
C ASP A 23 9.57 -0.33 -19.00
N ASP A 24 9.55 -1.49 -19.68
CA ASP A 24 8.89 -2.71 -19.21
C ASP A 24 9.55 -3.27 -17.93
N VAL A 25 10.89 -3.25 -17.82
CA VAL A 25 11.62 -3.70 -16.62
C VAL A 25 11.38 -2.75 -15.44
N ILE A 26 11.31 -1.45 -15.67
CA ILE A 26 10.98 -0.44 -14.65
C ILE A 26 9.56 -0.67 -14.14
N GLU A 27 8.59 -0.89 -15.03
CA GLU A 27 7.20 -1.16 -14.66
C GLU A 27 7.07 -2.47 -13.87
N THR A 28 7.76 -3.52 -14.29
CA THR A 28 7.75 -4.83 -13.61
C THR A 28 8.39 -4.77 -12.21
N GLN A 29 9.49 -4.02 -12.06
CA GLN A 29 10.17 -3.85 -10.76
C GLN A 29 9.35 -2.95 -9.80
N TYR A 30 8.62 -1.98 -10.34
CA TYR A 30 7.72 -1.11 -9.57
C TYR A 30 6.51 -1.87 -9.01
N LEU A 31 5.94 -2.77 -9.82
CA LEU A 31 4.85 -3.67 -9.41
C LEU A 31 5.31 -4.65 -8.33
N SER A 32 6.54 -5.18 -8.46
CA SER A 32 7.11 -6.16 -7.53
C SER A 32 7.42 -5.58 -6.15
N THR A 33 7.81 -4.29 -6.07
CA THR A 33 8.11 -3.60 -4.81
C THR A 33 6.85 -3.11 -4.09
N ARG A 34 5.79 -2.76 -4.82
CA ARG A 34 4.49 -2.37 -4.22
C ARG A 34 3.79 -3.54 -3.52
N ALA A 35 3.92 -4.76 -4.04
CA ALA A 35 3.19 -5.92 -3.56
C ALA A 35 3.39 -6.25 -2.06
N PRO A 36 4.62 -6.29 -1.50
CA PRO A 36 4.81 -6.60 -0.08
C PRO A 36 4.35 -5.48 0.86
N LEU A 37 4.50 -4.21 0.49
CA LEU A 37 4.03 -3.09 1.33
C LEU A 37 2.50 -2.97 1.30
N ALA A 38 1.86 -3.19 0.14
CA ALA A 38 0.41 -3.25 0.02
C ALA A 38 -0.21 -4.37 0.86
N ARG A 39 0.46 -5.53 0.97
CA ARG A 39 0.00 -6.66 1.78
C ARG A 39 -0.10 -6.33 3.28
N SER A 40 0.78 -5.47 3.81
CA SER A 40 0.73 -5.04 5.21
C SER A 40 -0.44 -4.09 5.49
N LEU A 41 -0.80 -3.23 4.53
CA LEU A 41 -1.90 -2.27 4.69
C LEU A 41 -3.26 -2.93 4.55
N TRP A 42 -3.36 -3.96 3.69
CA TRP A 42 -4.59 -4.73 3.50
C TRP A 42 -5.12 -5.35 4.81
N LEU A 43 -4.22 -5.79 5.70
CA LEU A 43 -4.62 -6.33 7.00
C LEU A 43 -5.26 -5.25 7.89
N ILE A 44 -4.69 -4.04 7.92
CA ILE A 44 -5.21 -2.91 8.71
C ILE A 44 -6.58 -2.48 8.17
N GLU A 45 -6.74 -2.43 6.85
CA GLU A 45 -8.00 -2.10 6.18
C GLU A 45 -9.09 -3.14 6.51
N THR A 46 -8.72 -4.42 6.51
CA THR A 46 -9.63 -5.51 6.90
C THR A 46 -10.04 -5.39 8.36
N ILE A 47 -9.11 -5.10 9.28
CA ILE A 47 -9.43 -4.93 10.70
C ILE A 47 -10.34 -3.70 10.91
N THR A 48 -10.07 -2.62 10.19
CA THR A 48 -10.86 -1.38 10.27
C THR A 48 -12.32 -1.60 9.90
N THR A 49 -12.56 -2.43 8.89
CA THR A 49 -13.92 -2.78 8.43
C THR A 49 -14.57 -3.88 9.26
N ALA A 50 -13.79 -4.83 9.79
CA ALA A 50 -14.29 -5.92 10.62
C ALA A 50 -14.60 -5.51 12.07
N ALA A 51 -13.85 -4.57 12.66
CA ALA A 51 -14.03 -4.18 14.07
C ALA A 51 -15.44 -3.65 14.42
N PRO A 52 -16.08 -2.78 13.60
CA PRO A 52 -17.47 -2.37 13.85
C PRO A 52 -18.46 -3.54 13.75
N LEU A 53 -18.24 -4.46 12.81
CA LEU A 53 -19.08 -5.65 12.64
C LEU A 53 -18.99 -6.57 13.86
N LEU A 54 -17.80 -6.70 14.46
CA LEU A 54 -17.61 -7.43 15.72
C LEU A 54 -18.31 -6.74 16.91
N GLY A 55 -18.31 -5.41 16.96
CA GLY A 55 -19.05 -4.65 17.98
C GLY A 55 -20.57 -4.84 17.87
N LEU A 56 -21.08 -4.87 16.63
CA LEU A 56 -22.48 -5.16 16.33
C LEU A 56 -22.84 -6.63 16.62
N LEU A 57 -21.92 -7.58 16.39
CA LEU A 57 -22.11 -8.95 16.83
C LEU A 57 -22.23 -9.02 18.37
N GLY A 58 -21.42 -8.25 19.08
CA GLY A 58 -21.47 -8.13 20.54
C GLY A 58 -22.82 -7.63 21.06
N THR A 59 -23.46 -6.67 20.40
CA THR A 59 -24.82 -6.23 20.79
C THR A 59 -25.84 -7.33 20.59
N ILE A 60 -25.77 -8.05 19.47
CA ILE A 60 -26.69 -9.15 19.17
C ILE A 60 -26.58 -10.21 20.27
N LEU A 61 -25.37 -10.61 20.63
CA LEU A 61 -25.15 -11.60 21.69
C LEU A 61 -25.65 -11.12 23.05
N GLY A 62 -25.34 -9.86 23.44
CA GLY A 62 -25.79 -9.30 24.71
C GLY A 62 -27.32 -9.17 24.82
N ILE A 63 -27.99 -8.79 23.73
CA ILE A 63 -29.46 -8.74 23.68
C ILE A 63 -30.05 -10.14 23.78
N ILE A 64 -29.48 -11.13 23.08
CA ILE A 64 -29.92 -12.54 23.17
C ILE A 64 -29.82 -13.03 24.62
N ASP A 65 -28.71 -12.77 25.30
CA ASP A 65 -28.54 -13.22 26.69
C ASP A 65 -29.48 -12.49 27.65
N THR A 66 -29.77 -11.22 27.39
CA THR A 66 -30.80 -10.47 28.12
C THR A 66 -32.19 -11.11 27.97
N PHE A 67 -32.56 -11.52 26.75
CA PHE A 67 -33.82 -12.22 26.51
C PHE A 67 -33.87 -13.63 27.11
N LYS A 68 -32.75 -14.37 27.13
CA LYS A 68 -32.68 -15.68 27.81
C LYS A 68 -32.85 -15.53 29.32
N ALA A 69 -32.23 -14.52 29.92
CA ALA A 69 -32.39 -14.21 31.34
C ALA A 69 -33.86 -13.86 31.64
N LEU A 70 -34.48 -13.05 30.79
CA LEU A 70 -35.91 -12.71 30.90
C LEU A 70 -36.83 -13.93 30.79
N ALA A 71 -36.53 -14.86 29.86
CA ALA A 71 -37.33 -16.07 29.65
C ALA A 71 -37.22 -17.07 30.80
N SER A 72 -36.07 -17.12 31.50
CA SER A 72 -35.83 -18.05 32.60
C SER A 72 -36.25 -17.50 33.98
N ALA A 73 -36.04 -16.22 34.24
CA ALA A 73 -36.32 -15.58 35.53
C ALA A 73 -37.65 -14.78 35.55
N GLY A 74 -38.32 -14.64 34.40
CA GLY A 74 -39.48 -13.77 34.23
C GLY A 74 -39.13 -12.28 34.32
N VAL A 75 -40.14 -11.41 34.20
CA VAL A 75 -40.01 -9.94 34.34
C VAL A 75 -39.85 -9.54 35.82
N SER A 76 -38.93 -10.17 36.54
CA SER A 76 -38.78 -9.98 37.99
C SER A 76 -37.88 -8.79 38.35
N ASP A 77 -36.93 -8.42 37.49
CA ASP A 77 -36.03 -7.27 37.73
C ASP A 77 -35.71 -6.46 36.45
N PRO A 78 -36.30 -5.25 36.29
CA PRO A 78 -35.97 -4.32 35.20
C PRO A 78 -34.50 -3.85 35.19
N GLY A 79 -33.82 -3.91 36.34
CA GLY A 79 -32.41 -3.53 36.46
C GLY A 79 -31.49 -4.48 35.68
N GLN A 80 -31.76 -5.79 35.75
CA GLN A 80 -31.00 -6.80 35.00
C GLN A 80 -31.13 -6.62 33.49
N ILE A 81 -32.34 -6.30 33.02
CA ILE A 81 -32.59 -6.03 31.60
C ILE A 81 -31.80 -4.80 31.14
N SER A 82 -31.85 -3.73 31.93
CA SER A 82 -31.12 -2.48 31.65
C SER A 82 -29.60 -2.70 31.63
N ALA A 83 -29.07 -3.53 32.54
CA ALA A 83 -27.66 -3.88 32.58
C ALA A 83 -27.21 -4.71 31.36
N GLY A 84 -28.03 -5.65 30.91
CA GLY A 84 -27.76 -6.47 29.72
C GLY A 84 -27.72 -5.63 28.44
N ILE A 85 -28.68 -4.71 28.27
CA ILE A 85 -28.69 -3.75 27.15
C ILE A 85 -27.50 -2.79 27.24
N GLY A 86 -27.16 -2.30 28.43
CA GLY A 86 -25.98 -1.45 28.64
C GLY A 86 -24.68 -2.14 28.23
N THR A 87 -24.53 -3.41 28.57
CA THR A 87 -23.37 -4.22 28.17
C THR A 87 -23.31 -4.41 26.65
N ALA A 88 -24.46 -4.66 26.01
CA ALA A 88 -24.56 -4.72 24.56
C ALA A 88 -24.08 -3.40 23.92
N LEU A 89 -24.59 -2.25 24.36
CA LEU A 89 -24.22 -0.94 23.83
C LEU A 89 -22.72 -0.63 24.03
N PHE A 90 -22.16 -1.02 25.18
CA PHE A 90 -20.72 -0.87 25.44
C PHE A 90 -19.86 -1.66 24.45
N ALA A 91 -20.28 -2.87 24.07
CA ALA A 91 -19.58 -3.67 23.06
C ALA A 91 -19.54 -2.98 21.68
N THR A 92 -20.63 -2.32 21.27
CA THR A 92 -20.63 -1.50 20.04
C THR A 92 -19.71 -0.29 20.16
N GLY A 93 -19.78 0.42 21.29
CA GLY A 93 -18.91 1.56 21.54
C GLY A 93 -17.43 1.19 21.42
N LEU A 94 -17.03 0.04 21.96
CA LEU A 94 -15.67 -0.49 21.83
C LEU A 94 -15.31 -0.84 20.38
N GLY A 95 -16.19 -1.52 19.65
CA GLY A 95 -15.94 -1.88 18.24
C GLY A 95 -15.73 -0.65 17.36
N ILE A 96 -16.51 0.41 17.57
CA ILE A 96 -16.35 1.68 16.85
C ILE A 96 -15.07 2.41 17.27
N ALA A 97 -14.76 2.44 18.57
CA ALA A 97 -13.54 3.09 19.06
C ALA A 97 -12.28 2.46 18.44
N ILE A 98 -12.20 1.13 18.44
CA ILE A 98 -11.08 0.39 17.83
C ILE A 98 -10.99 0.68 16.32
N ALA A 99 -12.12 0.66 15.61
CA ALA A 99 -12.16 0.96 14.19
C ALA A 99 -11.63 2.37 13.89
N LEU A 100 -12.02 3.37 14.70
CA LEU A 100 -11.56 4.75 14.55
C LEU A 100 -10.04 4.86 14.74
N PHE A 101 -9.48 4.20 15.76
CA PHE A 101 -8.04 4.15 15.96
C PHE A 101 -7.32 3.52 14.76
N CYS A 102 -7.87 2.43 14.20
CA CYS A 102 -7.30 1.79 13.02
C CYS A 102 -7.34 2.70 11.77
N VAL A 103 -8.42 3.46 11.55
CA VAL A 103 -8.51 4.42 10.43
C VAL A 103 -7.40 5.47 10.50
N VAL A 104 -7.18 6.06 11.68
CA VAL A 104 -6.15 7.09 11.86
C VAL A 104 -4.76 6.54 11.54
N PHE A 105 -4.48 5.33 12.02
CA PHE A 105 -3.21 4.66 11.75
C PHE A 105 -3.07 4.27 10.27
N HIS A 106 -4.14 3.76 9.66
CA HIS A 106 -4.16 3.43 8.23
C HIS A 106 -3.83 4.64 7.36
N ASN A 107 -4.43 5.80 7.64
CA ASN A 107 -4.16 7.04 6.90
C ASN A 107 -2.70 7.49 7.02
N TYR A 108 -2.09 7.38 8.22
CA TYR A 108 -0.68 7.72 8.41
C TYR A 108 0.26 6.80 7.61
N PHE A 109 -0.03 5.50 7.59
CA PHE A 109 0.77 4.53 6.84
C PHE A 109 0.60 4.69 5.33
N GLN A 110 -0.63 4.94 4.86
CA GLN A 110 -0.94 5.25 3.47
C GLN A 110 -0.11 6.45 2.96
N ASP A 111 -0.11 7.58 3.68
CA ASP A 111 0.68 8.76 3.31
C ASP A 111 2.18 8.47 3.26
N SER A 112 2.69 7.71 4.24
CA SER A 112 4.10 7.31 4.25
C SER A 112 4.45 6.41 3.06
N LEU A 113 3.57 5.52 2.63
CA LEU A 113 3.80 4.67 1.46
C LEU A 113 3.80 5.47 0.17
N GLU A 114 2.86 6.41 0.03
CA GLU A 114 2.76 7.25 -1.16
C GLU A 114 4.04 8.08 -1.36
N ARG A 115 4.56 8.68 -0.28
CA ARG A 115 5.84 9.40 -0.30
C ARG A 115 7.01 8.55 -0.79
N ILE A 116 7.13 7.30 -0.30
CA ILE A 116 8.19 6.38 -0.72
C ILE A 116 8.04 6.04 -2.21
N ASN A 117 6.80 5.82 -2.66
CA ASN A 117 6.49 5.47 -4.03
C ASN A 117 6.81 6.63 -5.01
N ASP A 118 6.51 7.86 -4.60
CA ASP A 118 6.83 9.07 -5.36
C ASP A 118 8.34 9.31 -5.47
N GLN A 119 9.09 9.12 -4.38
CA GLN A 119 10.55 9.19 -4.41
C GLN A 119 11.15 8.15 -5.36
N LEU A 120 10.64 6.92 -5.33
CA LEU A 120 11.08 5.86 -6.23
C LEU A 120 10.79 6.22 -7.70
N LYS A 121 9.61 6.76 -8.01
CA LYS A 121 9.25 7.27 -9.35
C LYS A 121 10.24 8.31 -9.86
N ILE A 122 10.56 9.31 -9.02
CA ILE A 122 11.48 10.39 -9.40
C ILE A 122 12.89 9.86 -9.65
N LEU A 123 13.37 8.92 -8.83
CA LEU A 123 14.68 8.29 -9.02
C LEU A 123 14.76 7.48 -10.31
N LEU A 124 13.71 6.73 -10.65
CA LEU A 124 13.62 5.98 -11.90
C LEU A 124 13.61 6.89 -13.14
N ILE A 125 12.86 8.00 -13.10
CA ILE A 125 12.83 8.99 -14.18
C ILE A 125 14.19 9.68 -14.35
N ARG A 126 14.90 9.97 -13.25
CA ARG A 126 16.26 10.55 -13.32
C ARG A 126 17.28 9.55 -13.85
N ALA A 127 17.19 8.28 -13.45
CA ALA A 127 18.05 7.23 -13.97
C ALA A 127 17.85 7.04 -15.49
N SER A 128 16.60 7.07 -15.96
CA SER A 128 16.30 6.98 -17.40
C SER A 128 16.73 8.24 -18.15
N SER A 129 16.57 9.44 -17.57
CA SER A 129 17.00 10.70 -18.19
C SER A 129 18.53 10.87 -18.19
N GLY A 130 19.24 10.38 -17.17
CA GLY A 130 20.71 10.34 -17.15
C GLY A 130 21.28 9.38 -18.19
N ALA A 131 20.58 8.29 -18.51
CA ALA A 131 20.93 7.40 -19.61
C ALA A 131 20.72 8.03 -21.00
N ARG A 132 19.77 8.98 -21.14
CA ARG A 132 19.57 9.73 -22.40
C ARG A 132 20.76 10.63 -22.76
N VAL A 133 21.48 11.15 -21.76
CA VAL A 133 22.64 12.04 -21.99
C VAL A 133 23.86 11.26 -22.47
N HIS A 134 23.99 9.98 -22.11
CA HIS A 134 25.13 9.17 -22.55
C HIS A 134 24.96 8.56 -23.96
N ASP A 135 23.74 8.38 -24.44
CA ASP A 135 23.45 7.91 -25.81
C ASP A 135 23.65 9.02 -26.85
N GLU A 136 23.51 10.29 -26.47
CA GLU A 136 23.73 11.44 -27.37
C GLU A 136 25.21 11.87 -27.45
N ALA A 137 26.06 11.36 -26.55
CA ALA A 137 27.50 11.67 -26.52
C ALA A 137 28.37 10.68 -27.33
N GLU A 138 27.80 9.61 -27.88
CA GLU A 138 28.53 8.58 -28.65
C GLU A 138 28.27 8.63 -30.16
N HIS A 139 27.83 9.77 -30.69
CA HIS A 139 27.92 10.06 -32.14
C HIS A 139 28.96 11.15 -32.38
N PRO A 140 30.25 10.80 -32.58
CA PRO A 140 31.24 11.75 -33.03
C PRO A 140 30.88 12.21 -34.45
N VAL A 141 30.76 13.53 -34.60
CA VAL A 141 30.79 14.25 -35.87
C VAL A 141 32.02 13.80 -36.66
N ALA A 142 31.85 12.91 -37.63
CA ALA A 142 32.89 12.56 -38.59
C ALA A 142 33.07 13.73 -39.57
N SER A 143 34.01 14.62 -39.21
CA SER A 143 34.88 15.39 -40.08
C SER A 143 34.25 16.12 -41.27
N ALA A 144 33.94 17.40 -41.08
CA ALA A 144 34.15 18.37 -42.16
C ALA A 144 35.66 18.51 -42.40
N GLN A 145 36.11 18.54 -43.66
CA GLN A 145 36.91 19.65 -44.22
C GLN A 145 37.32 19.47 -45.71
N PRO A 146 37.62 20.58 -46.42
CA PRO A 146 37.39 20.78 -47.85
C PRO A 146 38.66 20.68 -48.71
N LYS A 147 38.56 20.37 -50.01
CA LYS A 147 39.59 20.74 -51.02
C LYS A 147 38.99 21.02 -52.38
N TYR A 148 39.10 22.28 -52.81
CA TYR A 148 38.90 22.76 -54.16
C TYR A 148 40.11 22.33 -55.03
N ARG A 149 39.90 21.74 -56.21
CA ARG A 149 40.85 21.86 -57.33
C ARG A 149 40.15 21.62 -58.66
N THR A 150 40.19 22.68 -59.46
CA THR A 150 39.90 22.79 -60.89
C THR A 150 40.68 21.80 -61.75
N ALA A 151 40.05 21.38 -62.85
CA ALA A 151 40.59 21.46 -64.21
C ALA A 151 39.43 21.37 -65.21
#